data_AF-A1T184-F1
#
_entry.id   AF-A1T184-F1
#
_cell.length_a   1.000
_cell.length_b   1.000
_cell.length_c   1.000
_cell.angle_alpha   90.00
_cell.angle_beta   90.00
_cell.angle_gamma   90.00
#
_symmetry.space_group_name_H-M   'P 1'
#
loop_
_entity.id
_entity.type
_entity.pdbx_description
1 polymer ?
#
loop_
_entity_poly.entity_id
_entity_poly.type
_entity_poly.pdbx_seq_one_letter_code
_entity_poly.pdbx_strand_id
1 'polypeptide(L)'
;MSAPLEVDTSVMRRVGSDFDSAGDRMAGLQADAPLGDAAAAVPQLQTAAACNAARTTVATEMTKIAGSARTYGADLRSAADRYDATDETSGRAIDGVGIPGPR
;
A
#
# COMPACT_ATOMS: atom_id res chain seq x y z
N MET A 1 -16.26 9.97 -31.14
CA MET A 1 -15.54 8.83 -30.54
C MET A 1 -14.97 9.29 -29.21
N SER A 2 -15.73 9.15 -28.14
CA SER A 2 -15.25 9.40 -26.78
C SER A 2 -14.53 8.12 -26.36
N ALA A 3 -13.23 8.19 -26.08
CA ALA A 3 -12.52 7.04 -25.50
C ALA A 3 -13.23 6.62 -24.20
N PRO A 4 -13.38 5.32 -23.89
CA PRO A 4 -14.00 4.92 -22.65
C PRO A 4 -13.10 5.37 -21.49
N LEU A 5 -13.70 6.02 -20.50
CA LEU A 5 -13.11 6.24 -19.18
C LEU A 5 -13.05 4.88 -18.46
N GLU A 6 -12.28 3.94 -18.99
CA GLU A 6 -12.14 2.60 -18.44
C GLU A 6 -10.97 2.62 -17.45
N VAL A 7 -11.29 2.56 -16.16
CA VAL A 7 -10.26 2.40 -15.14
C VAL A 7 -9.77 0.96 -15.24
N ASP A 8 -8.47 0.78 -15.48
CA ASP A 8 -7.87 -0.56 -15.48
C ASP A 8 -7.74 -1.09 -14.05
N THR A 9 -8.78 -1.78 -13.59
CA THR A 9 -8.84 -2.37 -12.25
C THR A 9 -7.82 -3.50 -12.07
N SER A 10 -7.32 -4.10 -13.15
CA SER A 10 -6.25 -5.09 -13.09
C SER A 10 -4.90 -4.45 -12.72
N VAL A 11 -4.62 -3.26 -13.24
CA VAL A 11 -3.44 -2.47 -12.88
C VAL A 11 -3.54 -2.01 -11.42
N MET A 12 -4.71 -1.52 -10.99
CA MET A 12 -4.91 -1.12 -9.59
C MET A 12 -4.66 -2.27 -8.62
N ARG A 13 -5.17 -3.47 -8.92
CA ARG A 13 -4.93 -4.67 -8.11
C ARG A 13 -3.45 -5.05 -8.07
N ARG A 14 -2.78 -5.05 -9.23
CA ARG A 14 -1.35 -5.35 -9.33
C ARG A 14 -0.51 -4.39 -8.49
N VAL A 15 -0.70 -3.08 -8.70
CA VAL A 15 0.02 -2.06 -7.93
C VAL A 15 -0.29 -2.18 -6.44
N GLY A 16 -1.53 -2.49 -6.09
CA GLY A 16 -1.91 -2.76 -4.71
C GLY A 16 -1.10 -3.90 -4.08
N SER A 17 -0.94 -5.03 -4.80
CA SER A 17 -0.10 -6.16 -4.37
C SER A 17 1.39 -5.82 -4.33
N ASP A 18 1.88 -4.96 -5.22
CA ASP A 18 3.27 -4.49 -5.20
C ASP A 18 3.55 -3.65 -3.94
N PHE A 19 2.59 -2.82 -3.52
CA PHE A 19 2.69 -2.04 -2.29
C PHE A 19 2.66 -2.89 -1.02
N ASP A 20 1.84 -3.95 -0.97
CA ASP A 20 1.90 -4.92 0.14
C ASP A 20 3.27 -5.59 0.22
N SER A 21 3.76 -6.06 -0.93
CA SER A 21 5.07 -6.71 -1.04
C SER A 21 6.20 -5.76 -0.62
N ALA A 22 6.10 -4.48 -0.97
CA ALA A 22 7.03 -3.45 -0.54
C ALA A 22 6.96 -3.25 0.99
N GLY A 23 5.76 -3.18 1.55
CA GLY A 23 5.53 -3.11 3.00
C GLY A 23 6.20 -4.26 3.76
N ASP A 24 6.05 -5.48 3.27
CA ASP A 24 6.66 -6.68 3.87
C ASP A 24 8.18 -6.69 3.75
N ARG A 25 8.72 -6.30 2.58
CA ARG A 25 10.17 -6.16 2.39
C ARG A 25 10.76 -5.10 3.32
N MET A 26 10.09 -3.97 3.49
CA MET A 26 10.52 -2.91 4.41
C MET A 26 10.50 -3.39 5.87
N ALA A 27 9.46 -4.09 6.29
CA ALA A 27 9.42 -4.70 7.62
C ALA A 27 10.55 -5.73 7.83
N GLY A 28 10.92 -6.46 6.76
CA GLY A 28 12.00 -7.46 6.78
C GLY A 28 13.42 -6.90 6.80
N LEU A 29 13.64 -5.60 6.51
CA LEU A 29 14.99 -5.00 6.51
C LEU A 29 15.64 -4.98 7.90
N GLN A 30 14.83 -4.97 8.97
CA GLN A 30 15.31 -5.00 10.37
C GLN A 30 16.47 -4.03 10.63
N ALA A 31 16.38 -2.82 10.06
CA ALA A 31 17.46 -1.82 10.07
C ALA A 31 17.85 -1.34 11.48
N ASP A 32 17.02 -1.65 12.47
CA ASP A 32 17.26 -1.37 13.88
C ASP A 32 18.22 -2.41 14.53
N ALA A 33 18.30 -3.64 14.00
CA ALA A 33 19.12 -4.70 14.57
C ALA A 33 20.63 -4.36 14.60
N PRO A 34 21.27 -3.89 13.50
CA PRO A 34 22.69 -3.51 13.55
C PRO A 34 22.99 -2.36 14.52
N LEU A 35 22.03 -1.45 14.74
CA LEU A 35 22.15 -0.37 15.71
C LEU A 35 22.10 -0.89 17.15
N GLY A 36 21.29 -1.92 17.40
CA GLY A 36 21.26 -2.64 18.68
C GLY A 36 22.57 -3.37 18.96
N ASP A 37 23.12 -4.07 17.96
CA ASP A 37 24.39 -4.79 18.09
C ASP A 37 25.56 -3.81 18.36
N ALA A 38 25.60 -2.68 17.66
CA ALA A 38 26.59 -1.63 17.90
C ALA A 38 26.48 -1.04 19.31
N ALA A 39 25.25 -0.81 19.81
CA ALA A 39 25.05 -0.33 21.18
C ALA A 39 25.50 -1.35 22.23
N ALA A 40 25.27 -2.64 21.98
CA ALA A 40 25.64 -3.73 22.88
C ALA A 40 27.17 -3.94 22.98
N ALA A 41 27.93 -3.58 21.94
CA ALA A 41 29.39 -3.68 21.93
C ALA A 41 30.09 -2.62 22.80
N VAL A 42 29.45 -1.46 23.06
CA VAL A 42 30.03 -0.34 23.81
C VAL A 42 29.11 0.21 24.91
N PRO A 43 28.55 -0.64 25.79
CA PRO A 43 27.38 -0.31 26.62
C PRO A 43 27.64 0.79 27.66
N GLN A 44 28.89 1.04 28.03
CA GLN A 44 29.27 2.04 29.02
C GLN A 44 29.54 3.43 28.41
N LEU A 45 29.51 3.58 27.09
CA LEU A 45 29.82 4.81 26.38
C LEU A 45 28.55 5.56 25.97
N GLN A 46 28.61 6.89 25.89
CA GLN A 46 27.51 7.72 25.38
C GLN A 46 27.08 7.30 23.95
N THR A 47 28.00 6.72 23.17
CA THR A 47 27.73 6.15 21.86
C THR A 47 26.65 5.06 21.91
N ALA A 48 26.61 4.21 22.95
CA ALA A 48 25.56 3.20 23.07
C ALA A 48 24.18 3.83 23.28
N ALA A 49 24.08 4.92 24.05
CA ALA A 49 22.83 5.66 24.21
C ALA A 49 22.36 6.27 22.88
N ALA A 50 23.28 6.87 22.11
CA ALA A 50 22.99 7.40 20.79
C ALA A 50 22.55 6.30 19.80
N CYS A 51 23.22 5.15 19.78
CA CYS A 51 22.84 4.00 18.97
C CYS A 51 21.45 3.47 19.33
N ASN A 52 21.10 3.37 20.62
CA ASN A 52 19.77 2.95 21.06
C ASN A 52 18.67 3.95 20.69
N ALA A 53 18.94 5.26 20.77
CA ALA A 53 18.02 6.28 20.31
C ALA A 53 17.80 6.19 18.80
N ALA A 54 18.88 6.07 18.02
CA ALA A 54 18.81 5.88 16.58
C ALA A 54 18.03 4.61 16.21
N ARG A 55 18.30 3.48 16.90
CA ARG A 55 17.58 2.22 16.75
C ARG A 55 16.06 2.42 16.90
N THR A 56 15.66 3.09 17.98
CA THR A 56 14.24 3.33 18.29
C THR A 56 13.57 4.18 17.21
N THR A 57 14.23 5.24 16.76
CA THR A 57 13.74 6.10 15.67
C THR A 57 13.59 5.30 14.37
N VAL A 58 14.62 4.54 13.98
CA VAL A 58 14.59 3.73 12.76
C VAL A 58 13.47 2.68 12.82
N ALA A 59 13.34 1.95 13.92
CA ALA A 59 12.26 0.97 14.10
C ALA A 59 10.87 1.60 13.97
N THR A 60 10.69 2.78 14.56
CA THR A 60 9.43 3.53 14.52
C THR A 60 9.09 3.97 13.09
N GLU A 61 10.03 4.60 12.40
CA GLU A 61 9.80 5.10 11.04
C GLU A 61 9.61 3.96 10.04
N MET A 62 10.38 2.87 10.16
CA MET A 62 10.20 1.68 9.31
C MET A 62 8.81 1.05 9.51
N THR A 63 8.32 0.98 10.75
CA THR A 63 6.97 0.49 11.04
C THR A 63 5.91 1.38 10.38
N LYS A 64 6.05 2.71 10.46
CA LYS A 64 5.13 3.66 9.82
C LYS A 64 5.14 3.50 8.31
N ILE A 65 6.31 3.48 7.68
CA ILE A 65 6.43 3.40 6.21
C ILE A 65 5.87 2.06 5.70
N ALA A 66 6.21 0.94 6.35
CA ALA A 66 5.66 -0.37 6.01
C ALA A 66 4.13 -0.42 6.17
N GLY A 67 3.60 0.18 7.24
CA GLY A 67 2.16 0.33 7.45
C GLY A 67 1.48 1.14 6.34
N SER A 68 2.02 2.32 6.03
CA SER A 68 1.49 3.19 4.97
C SER A 68 1.48 2.53 3.60
N ALA A 69 2.52 1.76 3.26
CA ALA A 69 2.58 1.01 2.01
C ALA A 69 1.45 -0.02 1.93
N ARG A 70 1.24 -0.83 2.98
CA ARG A 70 0.14 -1.80 3.05
C ARG A 70 -1.24 -1.13 2.98
N THR A 71 -1.43 -0.01 3.67
CA THR A 71 -2.68 0.76 3.62
C THR A 71 -2.98 1.22 2.20
N TYR A 72 -2.01 1.84 1.53
CA TYR A 72 -2.21 2.29 0.15
C TYR A 72 -2.46 1.11 -0.80
N GLY A 73 -1.77 -0.02 -0.60
CA GLY A 73 -2.02 -1.23 -1.36
C GLY A 73 -3.45 -1.76 -1.21
N ALA A 74 -3.97 -1.75 0.02
CA ALA A 74 -5.36 -2.12 0.31
C ALA A 74 -6.37 -1.14 -0.30
N ASP A 75 -6.09 0.17 -0.25
CA ASP A 75 -6.96 1.20 -0.82
C ASP A 75 -7.09 1.05 -2.34
N LEU A 76 -6.00 0.73 -3.04
CA LEU A 76 -6.03 0.48 -4.49
C LEU A 76 -6.90 -0.73 -4.86
N ARG A 77 -6.79 -1.84 -4.12
CA ARG A 77 -7.65 -3.01 -4.34
C ARG A 77 -9.11 -2.70 -4.02
N SER A 78 -9.36 -2.01 -2.90
CA SER A 78 -10.71 -1.60 -2.52
C SER A 78 -11.36 -0.70 -3.57
N ALA A 79 -10.59 0.23 -4.14
CA ALA A 79 -11.06 1.11 -5.20
C ALA A 79 -11.34 0.33 -6.51
N ALA A 80 -10.49 -0.64 -6.86
CA ALA A 80 -10.72 -1.53 -7.99
C ALA A 80 -12.01 -2.34 -7.84
N ASP A 81 -12.26 -2.92 -6.67
CA ASP A 81 -13.46 -3.71 -6.41
C ASP A 81 -14.74 -2.84 -6.42
N ARG A 82 -14.66 -1.62 -5.89
CA ARG A 82 -15.77 -0.65 -5.97
C ARG A 82 -16.07 -0.22 -7.40
N TYR A 83 -15.03 -0.02 -8.22
CA TYR A 83 -15.21 0.32 -9.63
C TYR A 83 -15.96 -0.80 -10.36
N ASP A 84 -15.45 -2.03 -10.29
CA ASP A 84 -16.07 -3.19 -10.96
C ASP A 84 -17.54 -3.37 -10.52
N ALA A 85 -17.83 -3.26 -9.22
CA ALA A 85 -19.21 -3.38 -8.71
C ALA A 85 -20.13 -2.26 -9.20
N THR A 86 -19.62 -1.03 -9.31
CA THR A 86 -20.38 0.12 -9.79
C THR A 86 -20.63 0.02 -11.29
N ASP A 87 -19.63 -0.40 -12.04
CA ASP A 87 -19.72 -0.60 -13.49
C ASP A 87 -20.74 -1.70 -13.81
N GLU A 88 -20.66 -2.85 -13.14
CA GLU A 88 -21.61 -3.95 -13.33
C GLU A 88 -23.05 -3.53 -12.98
N THR A 89 -23.24 -2.80 -11.88
CA THR A 89 -24.56 -2.30 -11.47
C THR A 89 -25.11 -1.31 -12.49
N SER A 90 -24.25 -0.42 -13.01
CA SER A 90 -24.64 0.56 -14.02
C SER A 90 -24.98 -0.10 -15.35
N GLY A 91 -24.19 -1.10 -15.77
CA GLY A 91 -24.45 -1.90 -16.97
C GLY A 91 -25.81 -2.59 -16.91
N ARG A 92 -26.12 -3.28 -15.79
CA ARG A 92 -27.43 -3.91 -15.58
C ARG A 92 -28.58 -2.89 -15.60
N ALA A 93 -28.37 -1.69 -15.06
CA ALA A 93 -29.38 -0.63 -15.07
C ALA A 93 -29.64 -0.13 -16.49
N ILE A 94 -28.61 -0.01 -17.34
CA ILE A 94 -28.73 0.41 -18.74
C ILE A 94 -29.43 -0.66 -19.58
N ASP A 95 -29.04 -1.94 -19.45
CA ASP A 95 -29.68 -3.05 -20.17
C ASP A 95 -31.18 -3.17 -19.85
N GLY A 96 -31.58 -2.76 -18.63
CA GLY A 96 -32.97 -2.71 -18.21
C GLY A 96 -33.80 -1.57 -18.83
N VAL A 97 -33.17 -0.62 -19.54
CA VAL A 97 -33.85 0.48 -20.22
C VAL A 97 -34.14 0.09 -21.67
N GLY A 98 -35.42 -0.07 -22.00
CA GLY A 98 -35.84 -0.20 -23.39
C GLY A 98 -35.52 1.07 -24.18
N ILE A 99 -34.43 1.06 -24.95
CA ILE A 99 -34.03 2.19 -25.78
C ILE A 99 -35.09 2.37 -26.89
N PRO A 100 -35.82 3.50 -26.95
CA PRO A 100 -36.78 3.73 -28.02
C PRO A 100 -36.05 3.76 -29.36
N GLY A 101 -36.49 2.95 -30.31
CA GLY A 101 -35.91 2.90 -31.66
C GLY A 101 -35.95 4.28 -32.34
N PRO A 102 -35.00 4.58 -33.23
CA PRO A 102 -34.97 5.84 -33.95
C PRO A 102 -36.28 6.02 -34.73
N ARG A 103 -36.85 7.23 -34.64
CA ARG A 103 -38.06 7.64 -35.37
C ARG A 103 -37.78 7.80 -36.84
#